data_AF-A0A564YTD9-F1
#
_entry.id   AF-A0A564YTD9-F1
#
_cell.length_a   1.000
_cell.length_b   1.000
_cell.length_c   1.000
_cell.angle_alpha   90.00
_cell.angle_beta   90.00
_cell.angle_gamma   90.00
#
_symmetry.space_group_name_H-M   'P 1'
#
loop_
_entity.id
_entity.type
_entity.pdbx_description
1 polymer ?
#
loop_
_entity_poly.entity_id
_entity_poly.type
_entity_poly.pdbx_seq_one_letter_code
_entity_poly.pdbx_strand_id
1 'polypeptide(L)'
;FQIRNVRCRLGGLKDLPDDDICDALRFVHSEYQYLPTFFIWPPPDCRMNELNYWHYFYAARALILRQVYALAPQMTFDQCLKALASSDWNYAIVISKILF
;
A
#
# COMPACT_ATOMS: atom_id res chain seq x y z
N PHE A 1 -4.21 -17.74 -1.24
CA PHE A 1 -4.05 -16.27 -1.31
C PHE A 1 -5.18 -15.67 -2.15
N GLN A 2 -5.85 -14.59 -1.70
CA GLN A 2 -6.99 -13.98 -2.43
C GLN A 2 -6.65 -12.56 -2.92
N ILE A 3 -6.18 -12.45 -4.17
CA ILE A 3 -5.87 -11.18 -4.87
C ILE A 3 -7.05 -10.20 -4.82
N ARG A 4 -8.27 -10.73 -4.94
CA ARG A 4 -9.52 -9.95 -4.83
C ARG A 4 -9.58 -9.09 -3.56
N ASN A 5 -9.07 -9.58 -2.42
CA ASN A 5 -9.11 -8.84 -1.16
C ASN A 5 -8.20 -7.60 -1.16
N VAL A 6 -7.12 -7.63 -1.94
CA VAL A 6 -6.28 -6.45 -2.19
C VAL A 6 -7.00 -5.51 -3.16
N ARG A 7 -7.53 -6.04 -4.28
CA ARG A 7 -8.22 -5.24 -5.31
C ARG A 7 -9.41 -4.43 -4.77
N CYS A 8 -10.19 -4.99 -3.85
CA CYS A 8 -11.30 -4.27 -3.21
C CYS A 8 -10.88 -3.00 -2.46
N ARG A 9 -9.58 -2.85 -2.13
CA ARG A 9 -9.03 -1.74 -1.35
C ARG A 9 -8.26 -0.73 -2.18
N LEU A 10 -8.02 -1.01 -3.45
CA LEU A 10 -7.17 -0.20 -4.33
C LEU A 10 -7.84 1.11 -4.80
N GLY A 11 -9.10 1.37 -4.44
CA GLY A 11 -9.71 2.72 -4.49
C GLY A 11 -9.61 3.47 -5.81
N GLY A 12 -9.50 2.78 -6.95
CA GLY A 12 -9.26 3.39 -8.27
C GLY A 12 -8.13 2.74 -9.08
N LEU A 13 -7.25 1.97 -8.44
CA LEU A 13 -6.18 1.21 -9.09
C LEU A 13 -6.59 -0.25 -9.36
N LYS A 14 -7.85 -0.47 -9.75
CA LYS A 14 -8.42 -1.83 -9.88
C LYS A 14 -7.84 -2.64 -11.02
N ASP A 15 -7.10 -2.02 -11.93
CA ASP A 15 -6.54 -2.65 -13.14
C ASP A 15 -5.06 -3.03 -12.98
N LEU A 16 -4.47 -2.89 -11.78
CA LEU A 16 -3.09 -3.31 -11.54
C LEU A 16 -2.91 -4.81 -11.87
N PRO A 17 -1.77 -5.23 -12.46
CA PRO A 17 -1.46 -6.63 -12.70
C PRO A 17 -1.51 -7.49 -11.43
N ASP A 18 -1.88 -8.76 -11.57
CA ASP A 18 -1.88 -9.72 -10.44
C ASP A 18 -0.47 -9.94 -9.87
N ASP A 19 0.57 -9.87 -10.72
CA ASP A 19 1.97 -10.01 -10.30
C ASP A 19 2.38 -8.88 -9.34
N ASP A 20 1.99 -7.64 -9.64
CA ASP A 20 2.23 -6.49 -8.77
C ASP A 20 1.57 -6.68 -7.39
N ILE A 21 0.37 -7.24 -7.37
CA ILE A 21 -0.35 -7.55 -6.14
C ILE A 21 0.37 -8.63 -5.34
N CYS A 22 0.88 -9.67 -6.01
CA CYS A 22 1.64 -10.73 -5.37
C CYS A 22 2.94 -10.20 -4.78
N ASP A 23 3.68 -9.36 -5.51
CA ASP A 23 4.92 -8.78 -5.04
C ASP A 23 4.71 -7.82 -3.86
N ALA A 24 3.64 -7.02 -3.89
CA ALA A 24 3.26 -6.19 -2.76
C ALA A 24 2.98 -7.02 -1.49
N LEU A 25 2.40 -8.21 -1.61
CA LEU A 25 2.16 -9.08 -0.47
C LEU A 25 3.41 -9.76 0.04
N ARG A 26 4.30 -10.19 -0.86
CA ARG A 26 5.63 -10.70 -0.49
C ARG A 26 6.38 -9.64 0.30
N PHE A 27 6.38 -8.41 -0.18
CA PHE A 27 6.99 -7.27 0.50
C PHE A 27 6.41 -7.05 1.90
N VAL A 28 5.09 -7.03 2.05
CA VAL A 28 4.45 -6.86 3.36
C VAL A 28 4.79 -8.02 4.31
N HIS A 29 4.89 -9.24 3.79
CA HIS A 29 5.23 -10.41 4.59
C HIS A 29 6.71 -10.43 5.00
N SER A 30 7.64 -9.95 4.17
CA SER A 30 9.08 -9.97 4.46
C SER A 30 9.58 -8.73 5.20
N GLU A 31 9.06 -7.55 4.89
CA GLU A 31 9.66 -6.28 5.30
C GLU A 31 8.96 -5.59 6.49
N TYR A 32 7.87 -6.17 7.02
CA TYR A 32 7.07 -5.47 8.05
C TYR A 32 7.84 -5.08 9.32
N GLN A 33 8.94 -5.76 9.61
CA GLN A 33 9.78 -5.49 10.78
C GLN A 33 10.71 -4.28 10.61
N TYR A 34 10.97 -3.86 9.36
CA TYR A 34 11.98 -2.84 9.05
C TYR A 34 11.38 -1.46 8.74
N LEU A 35 10.05 -1.36 8.60
CA LEU A 35 9.35 -0.14 8.18
C LEU A 35 8.24 0.29 9.15
N PRO A 36 8.58 0.62 10.41
CA PRO A 36 7.59 0.99 11.44
C PRO A 36 6.83 2.28 11.11
N THR A 37 7.37 3.15 10.23
CA THR A 37 6.70 4.37 9.77
C THR A 37 5.53 4.06 8.82
N PHE A 38 5.61 2.97 8.07
CA PHE A 38 4.57 2.54 7.13
C PHE A 38 3.61 1.52 7.78
N PHE A 39 4.14 0.55 8.53
CA PHE A 39 3.37 -0.52 9.16
C PHE A 39 2.93 -0.15 10.58
N ILE A 40 1.66 0.22 10.75
CA ILE A 40 1.07 0.44 12.07
C ILE A 40 0.59 -0.91 12.61
N TRP A 41 1.17 -1.33 13.73
CA TRP A 41 0.74 -2.44 14.59
C TRP A 41 0.50 -3.75 13.82
N PRO A 42 1.56 -4.49 13.48
CA PRO A 42 1.40 -5.85 12.97
C PRO A 42 0.72 -6.73 14.04
N PRO A 43 -0.43 -7.38 13.77
CA PRO A 43 -1.01 -8.37 14.67
C PRO A 43 -0.04 -9.52 14.96
N PRO A 44 -0.20 -10.24 16.08
CA PRO A 44 0.65 -11.38 16.41
C PRO A 44 0.65 -12.46 15.31
N ASP A 45 -0.48 -12.58 14.60
CA ASP A 45 -0.68 -13.55 13.53
C ASP A 45 0.02 -13.16 12.21
N CYS A 46 0.69 -12.00 12.12
CA CYS A 46 1.52 -11.63 10.96
C CYS A 46 2.64 -12.61 10.67
N ARG A 47 3.06 -13.36 11.68
CA ARG A 47 4.16 -14.33 11.61
C ARG A 47 3.69 -15.70 11.13
N MET A 48 2.38 -15.91 11.00
CA MET A 48 1.85 -17.16 10.49
C MET A 48 1.99 -17.21 8.97
N ASN A 49 2.19 -18.40 8.42
CA ASN A 49 2.32 -18.63 6.97
C ASN A 49 1.05 -18.23 6.16
N GLU A 50 -0.04 -17.89 6.85
CA GLU A 50 -1.30 -17.52 6.23
C GLU A 50 -1.49 -16.00 6.12
N LEU A 51 -1.80 -15.56 4.90
CA LEU A 51 -2.13 -14.16 4.64
C LEU A 51 -3.51 -13.81 5.21
N ASN A 52 -3.52 -12.84 6.12
CA ASN A 52 -4.72 -12.31 6.77
C ASN A 52 -5.11 -10.91 6.25
N TYR A 53 -6.16 -10.33 6.84
CA TYR A 53 -6.68 -9.00 6.52
C TYR A 53 -5.60 -7.91 6.52
N TRP A 54 -4.71 -7.95 7.51
CA TRP A 54 -3.66 -6.96 7.68
C TRP A 54 -2.70 -6.96 6.48
N HIS A 55 -2.30 -8.14 6.00
CA HIS A 55 -1.46 -8.26 4.80
C HIS A 55 -2.14 -7.66 3.56
N TYR A 56 -3.42 -7.98 3.34
CA TYR A 56 -4.17 -7.45 2.20
C TYR A 56 -4.32 -5.93 2.26
N PHE A 57 -4.52 -5.39 3.46
CA PHE A 57 -4.64 -3.97 3.70
C PHE A 57 -3.34 -3.23 3.40
N TYR A 58 -2.22 -3.69 3.94
CA TYR A 58 -0.93 -3.04 3.71
C TYR A 58 -0.37 -3.26 2.31
N ALA A 59 -0.71 -4.38 1.66
CA ALA A 59 -0.33 -4.58 0.26
C ALA A 59 -1.03 -3.58 -0.66
N ALA A 60 -2.32 -3.32 -0.42
CA ALA A 60 -3.04 -2.27 -1.16
C ALA A 60 -2.41 -0.89 -0.92
N ARG A 61 -2.06 -0.58 0.33
CA ARG A 61 -1.36 0.67 0.68
C ARG A 61 0.01 0.79 0.01
N ALA A 62 0.78 -0.29 -0.04
CA ALA A 62 2.11 -0.31 -0.64
C ALA A 62 2.02 -0.05 -2.15
N LEU A 63 1.03 -0.65 -2.82
CA LEU A 63 0.74 -0.40 -4.23
C LEU A 63 0.34 1.06 -4.48
N ILE A 64 -0.56 1.62 -3.67
CA ILE A 64 -0.97 3.03 -3.80
C ILE A 64 0.24 3.95 -3.60
N LEU A 65 1.06 3.71 -2.58
CA LEU A 65 2.27 4.50 -2.31
C LEU A 65 3.26 4.42 -3.47
N ARG A 66 3.47 3.23 -4.04
CA ARG A 66 4.31 3.03 -5.23
C ARG A 66 3.82 3.86 -6.41
N GLN A 67 2.51 3.88 -6.68
CA GLN A 67 1.94 4.67 -7.77
C GLN A 67 2.07 6.18 -7.54
N VAL A 68 1.81 6.65 -6.32
CA VAL A 68 1.98 8.08 -5.98
C VAL A 68 3.44 8.50 -6.12
N TYR A 69 4.37 7.68 -5.62
CA TYR A 69 5.80 7.99 -5.70
C TYR A 69 6.31 8.03 -7.14
N ALA A 70 5.83 7.12 -8.00
CA ALA A 70 6.16 7.12 -9.43
C ALA A 70 5.68 8.38 -10.17
N LEU A 71 4.54 8.95 -9.75
CA LEU A 71 3.96 10.16 -10.34
C LEU A 71 4.48 11.46 -9.72
N ALA A 72 5.06 11.39 -8.53
CA ALA A 72 5.57 12.54 -7.79
C ALA A 72 7.07 12.37 -7.46
N PRO A 73 7.96 12.22 -8.47
CA PRO A 73 9.39 11.98 -8.25
C PRO A 73 10.08 13.12 -7.48
N GLN A 74 9.49 14.31 -7.45
CA GLN A 74 9.96 15.47 -6.69
C GLN A 74 9.67 15.37 -5.17
N MET A 75 8.79 14.46 -4.75
CA MET A 75 8.43 14.27 -3.35
C MET A 75 9.28 13.17 -2.71
N THR A 76 9.64 13.35 -1.44
CA THR A 76 10.28 12.29 -0.65
C THR A 76 9.27 11.22 -0.24
N PHE A 77 9.75 10.04 0.12
CA PHE A 77 8.93 8.94 0.64
C PHE A 77 8.00 9.40 1.79
N ASP A 78 8.55 10.13 2.76
CA ASP A 78 7.80 10.66 3.91
C ASP A 78 6.72 11.66 3.50
N GLN A 79 6.99 12.49 2.48
CA GLN A 79 6.00 13.44 1.97
C GLN A 79 4.85 12.71 1.28
N CYS A 80 5.14 11.70 0.46
CA CYS A 80 4.10 10.85 -0.15
C CYS A 80 3.27 10.12 0.90
N LEU A 81 3.93 9.58 1.93
CA LEU A 81 3.24 8.90 3.03
C LEU A 81 2.30 9.84 3.81
N LYS A 82 2.75 11.06 4.13
CA LYS A 82 1.93 12.08 4.78
C LYS A 82 0.76 12.53 3.90
N ALA A 83 0.99 12.71 2.60
CA ALA A 83 -0.07 13.07 1.65
C ALA A 83 -1.16 12.00 1.59
N LEU A 84 -0.77 10.72 1.55
CA LEU A 84 -1.68 9.58 1.57
C LEU A 84 -2.44 9.46 2.89
N ALA A 85 -1.75 9.61 4.02
CA ALA A 85 -2.40 9.62 5.33
C ALA A 85 -3.44 10.75 5.45
N SER A 86 -3.14 11.95 4.94
CA SER A 86 -4.06 13.11 4.96
C SER A 86 -5.25 12.99 4.00
N SER A 87 -5.30 11.94 3.18
CA SER A 87 -6.31 11.74 2.14
C SER A 87 -6.99 10.37 2.27
N ASP A 88 -6.96 9.77 3.47
CA ASP A 88 -7.51 8.45 3.76
C ASP A 88 -7.06 7.35 2.79
N TRP A 89 -5.81 7.45 2.30
CA TRP A 89 -5.23 6.56 1.29
C TRP A 89 -6.01 6.49 -0.03
N ASN A 90 -6.81 7.51 -0.33
CA ASN A 90 -7.49 7.64 -1.61
C ASN A 90 -6.52 8.20 -2.67
N TYR A 91 -6.11 7.32 -3.59
CA TYR A 91 -5.19 7.65 -4.67
C TYR A 91 -5.65 8.87 -5.50
N ALA A 92 -6.93 8.93 -5.89
CA ALA A 92 -7.44 10.01 -6.73
C ALA A 92 -7.38 11.38 -6.03
N ILE A 93 -7.67 11.42 -4.73
CA ILE A 93 -7.56 12.65 -3.93
C ILE A 93 -6.10 13.10 -3.83
N VAL A 94 -5.16 12.17 -3.60
CA VAL A 94 -3.74 12.51 -3.48
C VAL A 94 -3.18 13.03 -4.78
N ILE A 95 -3.45 12.35 -5.90
CA ILE A 95 -2.96 12.79 -7.21
C ILE A 95 -3.54 14.15 -7.59
N SER A 96 -4.82 14.41 -7.29
CA SER A 96 -5.42 15.74 -7.48
C SER A 96 -4.65 16.83 -6.72
N LYS A 97 -4.28 16.60 -5.46
CA LYS A 97 -3.49 17.55 -4.65
C LYS A 97 -2.03 17.71 -5.09
N ILE A 98 -1.48 16.76 -5.84
CA ILE A 98 -0.09 16.81 -6.32
C ILE A 98 0.00 17.52 -7.66
N LEU A 99 -0.99 17.31 -8.53
CA LEU A 99 -1.01 17.86 -9.89
C LEU A 99 -1.59 19.28 -9.98
N PHE A 100 -2.40 19.69 -9.01
CA PHE A 100 -3.09 20.99 -8.96
C PHE A 100 -2.84 21.70 -7.63
#